data_AF-A9IN97-F1
#
_entry.id   AF-A9IN97-F1
#
_cell.length_a   1.000
_cell.length_b   1.000
_cell.length_c   1.000
_cell.angle_alpha   90.00
_cell.angle_beta   90.00
_cell.angle_gamma   90.00
#
_symmetry.space_group_name_H-M   'P 1'
#
loop_
_entity.id
_entity.type
_entity.pdbx_description
1 polymer ?
#
loop_
_entity_poly.entity_id
_entity_poly.type
_entity_poly.pdbx_seq_one_letter_code
_entity_poly.pdbx_strand_id
1 'polypeptide(L)' 'MKLTRKVMLMCAISFLTGCATNERTSCIGWLPIYLNRQDINVISPNLARDILKHNEQGERLCGWKHTRKVK' A
#
# COMPACT_ATOMS: atom_id res chain seq x y z
N MET A 1 -30.67 19.73 24.39
CA MET A 1 -30.80 18.90 23.17
C MET A 1 -30.06 19.44 21.94
N LYS A 2 -29.89 20.75 21.74
CA LYS A 2 -29.15 21.28 20.56
C LYS A 2 -27.65 20.92 20.55
N LEU A 3 -27.00 20.92 21.72
CA LEU A 3 -25.57 20.61 21.85
C LEU A 3 -25.27 19.11 21.64
N THR A 4 -26.05 18.23 22.27
CA THR A 4 -25.92 16.78 22.11
C THR A 4 -26.11 16.32 20.66
N ARG A 5 -27.04 16.95 19.91
CA ARG A 5 -27.21 16.67 18.48
C ARG A 5 -25.99 17.06 17.64
N LYS A 6 -25.30 18.16 17.97
CA LYS A 6 -24.09 18.61 17.27
C LYS A 6 -22.91 17.67 17.56
N VAL A 7 -22.74 17.25 18.81
CA VAL A 7 -21.67 16.30 19.21
C VAL A 7 -21.86 14.94 18.53
N MET A 8 -23.08 14.40 18.53
CA MET A 8 -23.40 13.16 17.82
C MET A 8 -23.08 13.24 16.32
N LEU A 9 -23.40 14.37 15.68
CA LEU A 9 -23.10 14.60 14.26
C LEU A 9 -21.59 14.65 14.00
N MET A 10 -20.83 15.34 14.85
CA MET A 10 -19.36 15.40 14.74
C MET A 10 -18.73 14.02 14.92
N CYS A 11 -19.18 13.24 15.92
CA CYS A 11 -18.71 11.86 16.11
C CYS A 11 -18.98 11.01 14.86
N ALA A 12 -20.19 11.07 14.31
CA ALA A 12 -20.54 10.31 13.10
C ALA A 12 -19.65 10.68 11.91
N ILE A 13 -19.40 11.97 11.67
CA ILE A 13 -18.54 12.45 10.58
C ILE A 13 -17.10 11.96 10.77
N SER A 14 -16.56 11.98 11.99
CA SER A 14 -15.20 11.49 12.26
C SER A 14 -15.04 10.00 11.92
N PHE A 15 -16.02 9.15 12.26
CA PHE A 15 -15.98 7.72 11.92
C PHE A 15 -16.08 7.46 10.41
N LEU A 16 -16.80 8.30 9.67
CA LEU A 16 -16.92 8.19 8.20
C LEU A 16 -15.59 8.52 7.49
N THR A 17 -14.78 9.43 8.01
CA THR A 17 -13.50 9.81 7.38
C THR A 17 -12.39 8.76 7.48
N GLY A 18 -12.48 7.84 8.45
CA GLY A 18 -11.47 6.79 8.65
C GLY A 18 -11.47 5.68 7.60
N CYS A 19 -12.57 5.50 6.86
CA CYS A 19 -12.69 4.44 5.85
C CYS A 19 -12.16 4.86 4.47
N ALA A 20 -12.08 6.17 4.19
CA ALA A 20 -11.73 6.69 2.86
C ALA A 20 -10.21 6.81 2.59
N THR A 21 -9.36 6.79 3.63
CA THR A 21 -7.92 7.07 3.49
C THR A 21 -7.02 5.83 3.36
N ASN A 22 -7.56 4.62 3.49
CA ASN A 22 -6.72 3.41 3.59
C ASN A 22 -6.15 2.92 2.26
N GLU A 23 -6.80 3.19 1.13
CA GLU A 23 -6.37 2.59 -0.15
C GLU A 23 -5.04 3.17 -0.65
N ARG A 24 -4.78 4.48 -0.48
CA ARG A 24 -3.54 5.11 -0.96
C ARG A 24 -2.46 5.26 0.11
N THR A 25 -2.84 5.53 1.36
CA THR A 25 -1.85 5.75 2.43
C THR A 25 -1.10 4.48 2.77
N SER A 26 -1.77 3.32 2.74
CA SER A 26 -1.13 2.01 2.93
C SER A 26 -0.06 1.78 1.86
N CYS A 27 -0.37 2.05 0.59
CA CYS A 27 0.55 1.81 -0.53
C CYS A 27 1.82 2.67 -0.56
N ILE A 28 1.85 3.80 0.17
CA ILE A 28 3.04 4.67 0.24
C ILE A 28 4.14 4.03 1.11
N GLY A 29 3.77 3.28 2.14
CA GLY A 29 4.73 2.67 3.08
C GLY A 29 5.38 1.37 2.57
N TRP A 30 4.87 0.80 1.48
CA TRP A 30 5.22 -0.55 1.04
C TRP A 30 5.65 -0.57 -0.43
N LEU A 31 6.49 0.36 -0.90
CA LEU A 31 6.83 0.49 -2.32
C LEU A 31 7.40 -0.81 -2.97
N PRO A 32 7.31 -0.95 -4.32
CA PRO A 32 7.86 -2.11 -5.02
C PRO A 32 9.35 -2.31 -4.74
N ILE A 33 9.76 -3.55 -4.56
CA ILE A 33 11.16 -3.92 -4.29
C ILE A 33 11.79 -4.44 -5.57
N TYR A 34 12.85 -3.76 -6.03
CA TYR A 34 13.66 -4.18 -7.17
C TYR A 34 15.08 -4.48 -6.73
N LEU A 35 15.60 -5.61 -7.18
CA LEU A 35 16.95 -6.06 -6.88
C LEU A 35 17.91 -5.62 -7.98
N ASN A 36 19.12 -5.24 -7.60
CA ASN A 36 20.19 -5.03 -8.55
C ASN A 36 20.82 -6.38 -8.97
N ARG A 37 21.74 -6.37 -9.93
CA ARG A 37 22.39 -7.59 -10.44
C ARG A 37 23.18 -8.36 -9.38
N GLN A 38 23.76 -7.67 -8.40
CA GLN A 38 24.56 -8.30 -7.34
C GLN A 38 23.64 -9.04 -6.37
N ASP A 39 22.51 -8.43 -5.99
CA ASP A 39 21.53 -9.01 -5.08
C ASP A 39 20.85 -10.25 -5.68
N ILE A 40 20.59 -10.23 -6.99
CA ILE A 40 20.01 -11.38 -7.73
C ILE A 40 20.91 -12.63 -7.60
N ASN A 41 22.23 -12.48 -7.52
CA ASN A 41 23.15 -13.63 -7.46
C ASN A 41 23.23 -14.28 -6.08
N VAL A 42 22.83 -13.56 -5.02
CA VAL A 42 22.95 -14.03 -3.62
C VAL A 42 21.61 -14.27 -2.94
N ILE A 43 20.51 -13.83 -3.56
CA ILE A 43 19.17 -13.99 -2.98
C ILE A 43 18.76 -15.46 -2.89
N SER A 44 18.10 -15.82 -1.78
CA SER A 44 17.51 -17.14 -1.65
C SER A 44 16.27 -17.30 -2.56
N PRO A 45 16.02 -18.51 -3.12
CA PRO A 45 14.85 -18.73 -3.96
C PRO A 45 13.52 -18.40 -3.27
N ASN A 46 13.43 -18.61 -1.95
CA ASN A 46 12.22 -18.30 -1.18
C ASN A 46 12.01 -16.79 -1.07
N LEU A 47 13.05 -16.03 -0.73
CA LEU A 47 12.97 -14.57 -0.64
C LEU A 47 12.63 -13.95 -2.00
N ALA A 48 13.18 -14.47 -3.10
CA ALA A 48 12.83 -14.02 -4.45
C ALA A 48 11.33 -14.21 -4.75
N ARG A 49 10.74 -15.36 -4.36
CA ARG A 49 9.30 -15.60 -4.51
C ARG A 49 8.46 -14.66 -3.65
N ASP A 50 8.90 -14.38 -2.43
CA ASP A 50 8.14 -13.52 -1.52
C ASP A 50 8.17 -12.05 -1.99
N ILE A 51 9.30 -11.57 -2.51
CA ILE A 51 9.40 -10.26 -3.16
C ILE A 51 8.48 -10.18 -4.40
N LEU A 52 8.43 -11.24 -5.20
CA LEU A 52 7.56 -11.28 -6.37
C LEU A 52 6.08 -11.18 -5.97
N LYS A 53 5.64 -12.00 -5.00
CA LYS A 53 4.26 -11.94 -4.47
C LYS A 53 3.91 -10.56 -3.90
N HIS A 54 4.84 -9.95 -3.17
CA HIS A 54 4.68 -8.59 -2.66
C HIS A 54 4.41 -7.58 -3.79
N ASN A 55 5.25 -7.60 -4.83
CA ASN A 55 5.14 -6.67 -5.95
C ASN A 55 3.87 -6.89 -6.77
N GLU A 56 3.48 -8.15 -7.01
CA GLU A 56 2.21 -8.50 -7.68
C GLU A 56 0.99 -8.03 -6.88
N GLN A 57 1.04 -8.18 -5.56
CA GLN A 57 -0.03 -7.70 -4.68
C GLN A 57 -0.16 -6.18 -4.75
N GLY A 58 0.94 -5.43 -4.74
CA GLY A 58 0.87 -3.99 -4.89
C GLY A 58 0.57 -3.52 -6.32
N GLU A 59 0.90 -4.27 -7.36
CA GLU A 59 0.37 -4.00 -8.71
C GLU A 59 -1.17 -4.08 -8.71
N ARG A 60 -1.73 -5.12 -8.07
CA ARG A 60 -3.19 -5.32 -7.98
C ARG A 60 -3.90 -4.32 -7.08
N LEU A 61 -3.36 -4.06 -5.88
CA LEU A 61 -4.03 -3.26 -4.84
C LEU A 61 -3.65 -1.78 -4.90
N CYS A 62 -2.40 -1.49 -5.27
CA CYS A 62 -1.82 -0.15 -5.22
C CYS A 62 -1.59 0.46 -6.60
N GLY A 63 -1.85 -0.29 -7.68
CA GLY A 63 -1.63 0.17 -9.06
C GLY A 63 -0.17 0.42 -9.37
N TRP A 64 0.76 -0.23 -8.66
CA TRP A 64 2.18 -0.12 -8.97
C TRP A 64 2.46 -0.57 -10.40
N LYS A 65 3.28 0.21 -11.10
CA LYS A 65 3.68 -0.13 -12.47
C LYS A 65 5.02 -0.83 -12.41
N HIS A 66 5.13 -1.94 -13.13
CA HIS A 66 6.43 -2.49 -13.49
C HIS A 66 7.20 -1.44 -14.30
N THR A 67 8.24 -0.85 -13.71
CA THR A 67 9.22 -0.04 -14.44
C THR A 67 10.11 -0.94 -15.29
N ARG A 68 9.51 -1.60 -16.29
CA ARG A 68 10.29 -2.11 -17.42
C ARG A 68 10.54 -0.94 -18.35
N LYS A 69 11.79 -0.49 -18.40
CA LYS A 69 12.63 -0.31 -19.60
C LYS A 69 13.79 0.63 -19.28
N VAL A 70 14.97 0.07 -19.00
CA VAL A 70 16.19 0.67 -19.52
C VAL A 70 16.55 -0.16 -20.74
N LYS A 71 16.63 0.53 -21.87
CA LYS A 71 16.92 0.00 -23.19
C LYS A 71 18.35 -0.52 -23.25
#